data_AF-A0A090LX47-F1
#
_entry.id   AF-A0A090LX47-F1
#
_cell.length_a   1.000
_cell.length_b   1.000
_cell.length_c   1.000
_cell.angle_alpha   90.00
_cell.angle_beta   90.00
_cell.angle_gamma   90.00
#
_symmetry.space_group_name_H-M   'P 1'
#
loop_
_entity.id
_entity.type
_entity.pdbx_description
1 polymer ?
#
loop_
_entity_poly.entity_id
_entity_poly.type
_entity_poly.pdbx_seq_one_letter_code
_entity_poly.pdbx_strand_id
1 'polypeptide(L)'
;MLRKIIRGSGFTQSEEKLIEFADDAFFGLWSYPNVYSDEGYSKNKIGKEVSDLLVIFDKDIIIFSDKAITYNKNKDPKVAWQRWFKKSVIQSCTQLFGAEKFIKDHPERLFVDKECSVNLPIKIDNSFNFHLVAVTNNISDPAISYFDKIEKGSSATLVNIFPLNAHQCLENPFCVGDVYPDKTFVHILDETALKLLLTELNTATDFIGYLNEKERVVRERTLLVSAGEEETLAAYIMGDKTIISK
;
A
#
# COMPACT_ATOMS: atom_id res chain seq x y z
N MET A 1 -31.74 9.03 -5.63
CA MET A 1 -31.36 7.62 -5.89
C MET A 1 -29.85 7.56 -5.99
N LEU A 2 -29.18 6.75 -5.16
CA LEU A 2 -27.76 6.45 -5.34
C LEU A 2 -27.61 5.72 -6.68
N ARG A 3 -26.90 6.32 -7.64
CA ARG A 3 -26.56 5.66 -8.90
C ARG A 3 -25.53 4.59 -8.60
N LYS A 4 -25.75 3.38 -9.13
CA LYS A 4 -24.72 2.33 -9.12
C LYS A 4 -23.52 2.84 -9.92
N ILE A 5 -22.40 3.06 -9.25
CA ILE A 5 -21.12 3.32 -9.91
C ILE A 5 -20.67 1.98 -10.51
N ILE A 6 -20.52 1.91 -11.83
CA ILE A 6 -19.94 0.75 -12.50
C ILE A 6 -18.43 0.90 -12.33
N ARG A 7 -17.84 0.04 -11.50
CA ARG A 7 -16.43 0.06 -11.08
C ARG A 7 -15.64 -0.99 -11.86
N GLY A 8 -14.32 -0.82 -11.95
CA GLY A 8 -13.43 -1.88 -12.41
C GLY A 8 -13.51 -3.12 -11.51
N SER A 9 -13.18 -4.30 -12.05
CA SER A 9 -13.12 -5.56 -11.31
C SER A 9 -11.70 -5.99 -10.93
N GLY A 10 -10.69 -5.15 -11.20
CA GLY A 10 -9.29 -5.57 -11.20
C GLY A 10 -8.91 -6.26 -12.52
N PHE A 11 -7.65 -6.12 -12.92
CA PHE A 11 -7.07 -6.74 -14.13
C PHE A 11 -6.23 -7.99 -13.81
N THR A 12 -5.82 -8.14 -12.55
CA THR A 12 -5.04 -9.27 -12.07
C THR A 12 -5.72 -9.93 -10.87
N GLN A 13 -5.35 -11.20 -10.60
CA GLN A 13 -5.91 -11.94 -9.45
C GLN A 13 -5.55 -11.29 -8.10
N SER A 14 -4.41 -10.60 -8.00
CA SER A 14 -4.04 -9.87 -6.78
C SER A 14 -4.87 -8.59 -6.62
N GLU A 15 -5.10 -7.85 -7.71
CA GLU A 15 -6.04 -6.71 -7.70
C GLU A 15 -7.46 -7.13 -7.34
N GLU A 16 -7.97 -8.24 -7.88
CA GLU A 16 -9.29 -8.79 -7.52
C GLU A 16 -9.42 -9.03 -6.01
N LYS A 17 -8.39 -9.64 -5.40
CA LYS A 17 -8.36 -9.87 -3.94
C LYS A 17 -8.25 -8.57 -3.13
N LEU A 18 -7.46 -7.60 -3.60
CA LEU A 18 -7.37 -6.29 -2.97
C LEU A 18 -8.74 -5.60 -2.96
N ILE A 19 -9.49 -5.69 -4.06
CA ILE A 19 -10.84 -5.14 -4.18
C ILE A 19 -11.81 -5.86 -3.25
N GLU A 20 -11.75 -7.20 -3.16
CA GLU A 20 -12.57 -7.99 -2.24
C GLU A 20 -12.36 -7.55 -0.78
N PHE A 21 -11.10 -7.50 -0.32
CA PHE A 21 -10.80 -7.04 1.04
C PHE A 21 -11.23 -5.58 1.27
N ALA A 22 -11.09 -4.72 0.27
CA ALA A 22 -11.48 -3.33 0.38
C ALA A 22 -13.01 -3.14 0.40
N ASP A 23 -13.77 -3.91 -0.36
CA ASP A 23 -15.23 -3.85 -0.34
C ASP A 23 -15.78 -4.34 1.01
N ASP A 24 -15.11 -5.31 1.66
CA ASP A 24 -15.43 -5.77 3.01
C ASP A 24 -15.05 -4.75 4.10
N ALA A 25 -13.84 -4.19 4.04
CA ALA A 25 -13.31 -3.31 5.10
C ALA A 25 -13.81 -1.85 5.00
N PHE A 26 -14.01 -1.34 3.79
CA PHE A 26 -14.34 0.07 3.59
C PHE A 26 -15.79 0.28 3.16
N PHE A 27 -16.55 -0.76 2.81
CA PHE A 27 -17.74 -0.68 1.96
C PHE A 27 -17.41 -0.16 0.55
N GLY A 28 -17.95 -0.84 -0.46
CA GLY A 28 -17.76 -0.44 -1.87
C GLY A 28 -18.28 0.95 -2.26
N LEU A 29 -18.87 1.70 -1.34
CA LEU A 29 -19.19 3.11 -1.55
C LEU A 29 -17.94 4.00 -1.63
N TRP A 30 -16.88 3.65 -0.90
CA TRP A 30 -15.68 4.47 -0.70
C TRP A 30 -14.47 3.96 -1.48
N SER A 31 -14.58 2.77 -2.08
CA SER A 31 -13.54 2.08 -2.82
C SER A 31 -13.71 2.25 -4.34
N TYR A 32 -12.72 2.86 -4.98
CA TYR A 32 -12.64 3.13 -6.42
C TYR A 32 -11.46 2.34 -7.03
N PRO A 33 -11.72 1.15 -7.61
CA PRO A 33 -10.72 0.36 -8.30
C PRO A 33 -10.29 1.05 -9.60
N ASN A 34 -9.01 0.93 -9.94
CA ASN A 34 -8.44 1.37 -11.21
C ASN A 34 -8.87 2.82 -11.57
N VAL A 35 -8.46 3.80 -10.78
CA VAL A 35 -8.72 5.22 -11.10
C VAL A 35 -7.80 5.64 -12.23
N TYR A 36 -8.34 6.37 -13.22
CA TYR A 36 -7.63 6.81 -14.42
C TYR A 36 -7.46 8.32 -14.49
N SER A 37 -6.43 8.73 -15.21
CA SER A 37 -6.24 10.09 -15.71
C SER A 37 -6.38 10.13 -17.23
N ASP A 38 -6.71 11.30 -17.78
CA ASP A 38 -6.71 11.53 -19.23
C ASP A 38 -5.31 11.84 -19.79
N GLU A 39 -4.24 11.66 -18.99
CA GLU A 39 -2.86 11.84 -19.46
C GLU A 39 -2.56 10.90 -20.65
N GLY A 40 -2.18 11.49 -21.79
CA GLY A 40 -1.85 10.72 -22.99
C GLY A 40 -3.06 10.12 -23.74
N TYR A 41 -4.28 10.39 -23.27
CA TYR A 41 -5.52 9.87 -23.87
C TYR A 41 -5.66 10.27 -25.35
N SER A 42 -5.28 11.50 -25.70
CA SER A 42 -5.33 11.98 -27.08
C SER A 42 -4.55 11.10 -28.06
N LYS A 43 -3.48 10.43 -27.59
CA LYS A 43 -2.63 9.52 -28.36
C LYS A 43 -3.09 8.06 -28.27
N ASN A 44 -3.40 7.59 -27.07
CA ASN A 44 -3.63 6.16 -26.83
C ASN A 44 -5.11 5.76 -26.85
N LYS A 45 -6.03 6.74 -26.80
CA LYS A 45 -7.48 6.55 -26.64
C LYS A 45 -7.88 5.74 -25.40
N ILE A 46 -6.96 5.62 -24.45
CA ILE A 46 -7.10 4.93 -23.18
C ILE A 46 -6.44 5.81 -22.13
N GLY A 47 -7.11 5.99 -20.99
CA GLY A 47 -6.61 6.72 -19.85
C GLY A 47 -5.43 6.02 -19.21
N LYS A 48 -4.54 6.80 -18.61
CA LYS A 48 -3.41 6.27 -17.86
C LYS A 48 -3.86 6.03 -16.42
N GLU A 49 -3.72 4.79 -15.96
CA GLU A 49 -4.06 4.42 -14.60
C GLU A 49 -3.22 5.22 -13.59
N VAL A 50 -3.90 5.73 -12.57
CA VAL A 50 -3.35 6.51 -11.46
C VAL A 50 -3.07 5.59 -10.27
N SER A 51 -3.97 4.66 -9.96
CA SER A 51 -3.84 3.75 -8.82
C SER A 51 -4.64 2.46 -9.05
N ASP A 52 -4.13 1.35 -8.51
CA ASP A 52 -4.82 0.06 -8.51
C ASP A 52 -6.12 0.11 -7.70
N LEU A 53 -6.07 0.78 -6.54
CA LEU A 53 -7.24 1.09 -5.72
C LEU A 53 -7.07 2.46 -5.04
N LEU A 54 -8.12 3.28 -5.13
CA LEU A 54 -8.25 4.53 -4.40
C LEU A 54 -9.40 4.40 -3.40
N VAL A 55 -9.12 4.57 -2.11
CA VAL A 55 -10.16 4.65 -1.07
C VAL A 55 -10.27 6.10 -0.62
N ILE A 56 -11.48 6.66 -0.61
CA ILE A 56 -11.72 8.02 -0.14
C ILE A 56 -12.75 7.96 0.98
N PHE A 57 -12.35 8.35 2.19
CA PHE A 57 -13.23 8.36 3.35
C PHE A 57 -13.02 9.64 4.15
N ASP A 58 -14.08 10.42 4.32
CA ASP A 58 -14.03 11.77 4.90
C ASP A 58 -12.98 12.68 4.22
N LYS A 59 -11.88 12.99 4.92
CA LYS A 59 -10.75 13.79 4.44
C LYS A 59 -9.49 12.97 4.22
N ASP A 60 -9.60 11.65 4.17
CA ASP A 60 -8.48 10.74 3.97
C ASP A 60 -8.59 10.04 2.60
N ILE A 61 -7.47 10.04 1.87
CA ILE A 61 -7.30 9.33 0.61
C ILE A 61 -6.24 8.27 0.82
N ILE A 62 -6.60 7.01 0.61
CA ILE A 62 -5.65 5.89 0.60
C ILE A 62 -5.40 5.50 -0.85
N ILE A 63 -4.13 5.58 -1.27
CA ILE A 63 -3.69 5.16 -2.60
C ILE A 63 -2.98 3.83 -2.45
N PHE A 64 -3.53 2.79 -3.06
CA PHE A 64 -2.89 1.48 -3.13
C PHE A 64 -2.17 1.30 -4.46
N SER A 65 -0.97 0.72 -4.39
CA SER A 65 -0.29 0.14 -5.54
C SER A 65 0.00 -1.34 -5.30
N ASP A 66 -0.62 -2.21 -6.09
CA ASP A 66 -0.49 -3.66 -6.01
C ASP A 66 0.59 -4.18 -6.96
N LYS A 67 1.49 -5.02 -6.45
CA LYS A 67 2.49 -5.69 -7.28
C LYS A 67 2.67 -7.15 -6.92
N ALA A 68 2.35 -8.02 -7.87
CA ALA A 68 2.64 -9.44 -7.83
C ALA A 68 3.97 -9.80 -8.50
N ILE A 69 5.09 -9.56 -7.82
CA ILE A 69 6.43 -9.87 -8.33
C ILE A 69 6.94 -11.18 -7.74
N THR A 70 7.19 -12.19 -8.58
CA THR A 70 7.75 -13.46 -8.12
C THR A 70 9.20 -13.29 -7.63
N TYR A 71 9.45 -13.71 -6.39
CA TYR A 71 10.80 -13.84 -5.84
C TYR A 71 11.53 -15.07 -6.41
N ASN A 72 12.74 -14.88 -6.93
CA ASN A 72 13.51 -15.98 -7.52
C ASN A 72 14.29 -16.77 -6.47
N LYS A 73 13.68 -17.85 -5.96
CA LYS A 73 14.27 -18.75 -4.95
C LYS A 73 15.54 -19.48 -5.42
N ASN A 74 15.81 -19.54 -6.73
CA ASN A 74 16.96 -20.24 -7.31
C ASN A 74 18.24 -19.40 -7.38
N LYS A 75 18.18 -18.14 -6.95
CA LYS A 75 19.33 -17.23 -6.93
C LYS A 75 19.85 -17.03 -5.52
N ASP A 76 21.08 -16.56 -5.43
CA ASP A 76 21.63 -16.03 -4.18
C ASP A 76 20.63 -15.04 -3.54
N PRO A 77 20.32 -15.17 -2.23
CA PRO A 77 19.30 -14.35 -1.58
C PRO A 77 19.52 -12.85 -1.73
N LYS A 78 20.77 -12.35 -1.71
CA LYS A 78 21.04 -10.92 -1.87
C LYS A 78 20.69 -10.46 -3.28
N VAL A 79 21.09 -11.24 -4.30
CA VAL A 79 20.79 -10.92 -5.70
C VAL A 79 19.29 -11.03 -6.00
N ALA A 80 18.62 -12.05 -5.48
CA ALA A 80 17.18 -12.24 -5.62
C ALA A 80 16.41 -11.09 -4.98
N TRP A 81 16.76 -10.74 -3.75
CA TRP A 81 16.20 -9.65 -2.99
C TRP A 81 16.36 -8.30 -3.69
N GLN A 82 17.58 -7.91 -4.08
CA GLN A 82 17.80 -6.64 -4.77
C GLN A 82 16.94 -6.48 -6.04
N ARG A 83 16.74 -7.57 -6.80
CA ARG A 83 15.91 -7.56 -8.01
C ARG A 83 14.43 -7.46 -7.68
N TRP A 84 13.98 -8.22 -6.68
CA TRP A 84 12.61 -8.20 -6.22
C TRP A 84 12.25 -6.83 -5.63
N PHE A 85 13.07 -6.30 -4.70
CA PHE A 85 12.86 -5.02 -4.03
C PHE A 85 12.78 -3.86 -5.02
N LYS A 86 13.66 -3.83 -6.04
CA LYS A 86 13.59 -2.81 -7.10
C LYS A 86 12.26 -2.86 -7.87
N LYS A 87 11.75 -4.05 -8.16
CA LYS A 87 10.53 -4.23 -8.96
C LYS A 87 9.25 -4.11 -8.14
N SER A 88 9.26 -4.56 -6.90
CA SER A 88 8.08 -4.61 -6.04
C SER A 88 8.00 -3.33 -5.21
N VAL A 89 9.02 -2.98 -4.42
CA VAL A 89 8.96 -1.84 -3.50
C VAL A 89 9.23 -0.50 -4.21
N ILE A 90 10.40 -0.36 -4.87
CA ILE A 90 10.82 0.94 -5.43
C ILE A 90 9.87 1.42 -6.54
N GLN A 91 9.44 0.52 -7.42
CA GLN A 91 8.48 0.86 -8.47
C GLN A 91 7.10 1.22 -7.90
N SER A 92 6.58 0.49 -6.89
CA SER A 92 5.32 0.87 -6.23
C SER A 92 5.42 2.24 -5.57
N CYS A 93 6.51 2.53 -4.84
CA CYS A 93 6.73 3.87 -4.27
C CYS A 93 6.72 4.95 -5.35
N THR A 94 7.39 4.71 -6.49
CA THR A 94 7.43 5.67 -7.60
C THR A 94 6.05 5.91 -8.20
N GLN A 95 5.23 4.86 -8.36
CA GLN A 95 3.85 4.97 -8.82
C GLN A 95 2.99 5.75 -7.82
N LEU A 96 3.09 5.43 -6.53
CA LEU A 96 2.35 6.09 -5.45
C LEU A 96 2.66 7.59 -5.37
N PHE A 97 3.93 7.99 -5.42
CA PHE A 97 4.28 9.42 -5.43
C PHE A 97 3.80 10.13 -6.70
N GLY A 98 3.81 9.43 -7.84
CA GLY A 98 3.26 9.94 -9.09
C GLY A 98 1.75 10.16 -9.00
N ALA A 99 1.04 9.19 -8.42
CA ALA A 99 -0.40 9.23 -8.20
C ALA A 99 -0.79 10.35 -7.22
N GLU A 100 -0.14 10.40 -6.06
CA GLU A 100 -0.35 11.45 -5.06
C GLU A 100 -0.17 12.85 -5.67
N LYS A 101 0.94 13.06 -6.39
CA LYS A 101 1.21 14.33 -7.06
C LYS A 101 0.12 14.65 -8.09
N PHE A 102 -0.25 13.68 -8.92
CA PHE A 102 -1.28 13.90 -9.95
C PHE A 102 -2.63 14.29 -9.34
N ILE A 103 -3.06 13.60 -8.28
CA ILE A 103 -4.31 13.89 -7.59
C ILE A 103 -4.28 15.29 -6.96
N LYS A 104 -3.13 15.71 -6.39
CA LYS A 104 -2.96 17.06 -5.82
C LYS A 104 -2.99 18.14 -6.90
N ASP A 105 -2.30 17.92 -8.01
CA ASP A 105 -2.13 18.94 -9.06
C ASP A 105 -3.35 19.03 -10.01
N HIS A 106 -4.06 17.92 -10.22
CA HIS A 106 -5.12 17.76 -11.22
C HIS A 106 -6.33 16.94 -10.70
N PRO A 107 -6.93 17.30 -9.55
CA PRO A 107 -8.02 16.52 -8.94
C PRO A 107 -9.27 16.39 -9.83
N GLU A 108 -9.47 17.31 -10.77
CA GLU A 108 -10.60 17.31 -11.71
C GLU A 108 -10.43 16.34 -12.90
N ARG A 109 -9.23 15.79 -13.09
CA ARG A 109 -8.87 14.92 -14.22
C ARG A 109 -8.79 13.44 -13.83
N LEU A 110 -9.67 13.03 -12.91
CA LEU A 110 -9.76 11.67 -12.41
C LEU A 110 -11.05 11.00 -12.89
N PHE A 111 -10.95 9.74 -13.31
CA PHE A 111 -12.02 8.97 -13.92
C PHE A 111 -12.10 7.56 -13.31
N VAL A 112 -13.28 6.98 -13.28
CA VAL A 112 -13.51 5.60 -12.74
C VAL A 112 -13.52 4.53 -13.84
N ASP A 113 -13.21 4.93 -15.08
CA ASP A 113 -13.17 4.08 -16.27
C ASP A 113 -12.00 4.47 -17.19
N LYS A 114 -11.44 3.49 -17.88
CA LYS A 114 -10.28 3.67 -18.78
C LYS A 114 -10.61 4.49 -20.01
N GLU A 115 -11.88 4.58 -20.39
CA GLU A 115 -12.36 5.43 -21.48
C GLU A 115 -12.41 6.92 -21.09
N CYS A 116 -12.14 7.25 -19.82
CA CYS A 116 -12.23 8.60 -19.27
C CYS A 116 -13.60 9.25 -19.54
N SER A 117 -14.67 8.45 -19.43
CA SER A 117 -16.04 8.89 -19.73
C SER A 117 -16.84 9.25 -18.47
N VAL A 118 -16.43 8.74 -17.31
CA VAL A 118 -17.08 8.96 -16.02
C VAL A 118 -16.06 9.52 -15.03
N ASN A 119 -16.23 10.79 -14.67
CA ASN A 119 -15.38 11.42 -13.65
C ASN A 119 -15.57 10.73 -12.29
N LEU A 120 -14.50 10.73 -11.49
CA LEU A 120 -14.55 10.42 -10.08
C LEU A 120 -15.59 11.31 -9.39
N PRO A 121 -16.59 10.75 -8.67
CA PRO A 121 -17.72 11.52 -8.17
C PRO A 121 -17.42 12.25 -6.85
N ILE A 122 -16.14 12.53 -6.56
CA ILE A 122 -15.68 13.20 -5.34
C ILE A 122 -14.85 14.41 -5.73
N LYS A 123 -15.13 15.55 -5.09
CA LYS A 123 -14.31 16.76 -5.25
C LYS A 123 -13.18 16.71 -4.22
N ILE A 124 -11.97 16.52 -4.71
CA ILE A 124 -10.75 16.53 -3.89
C ILE A 124 -10.20 17.96 -3.85
N ASP A 125 -9.75 18.38 -2.68
CA ASP A 125 -9.12 19.67 -2.43
C ASP A 125 -7.88 19.50 -1.53
N ASN A 126 -7.19 20.61 -1.23
CA ASN A 126 -5.94 20.58 -0.47
C ASN A 126 -6.08 20.23 1.03
N SER A 127 -7.31 20.06 1.54
CA SER A 127 -7.55 19.63 2.92
C SER A 127 -7.51 18.10 3.11
N PHE A 128 -7.39 17.33 2.02
CA PHE A 128 -7.30 15.88 2.11
C PHE A 128 -5.90 15.42 2.53
N ASN A 129 -5.87 14.43 3.42
CA ASN A 129 -4.68 13.71 3.84
C ASN A 129 -4.46 12.50 2.92
N PHE A 130 -3.20 12.16 2.68
CA PHE A 130 -2.83 11.07 1.77
C PHE A 130 -2.09 9.97 2.52
N HIS A 131 -2.56 8.73 2.33
CA HIS A 131 -1.97 7.52 2.86
C HIS A 131 -1.52 6.65 1.68
N LEU A 132 -0.23 6.32 1.61
CA LEU A 132 0.32 5.55 0.49
C LEU A 132 0.58 4.11 0.93
N VAL A 133 -0.01 3.14 0.23
CA VAL A 133 0.11 1.71 0.55
C VAL A 133 0.68 0.95 -0.64
N ALA A 134 1.88 0.40 -0.47
CA ALA A 134 2.51 -0.49 -1.44
C ALA A 134 2.27 -1.94 -1.04
N VAL A 135 1.46 -2.65 -1.83
CA VAL A 135 1.17 -4.07 -1.62
C VAL A 135 2.15 -4.92 -2.42
N THR A 136 2.89 -5.79 -1.73
CA THR A 136 3.98 -6.58 -2.33
C THR A 136 3.69 -8.07 -2.24
N ASN A 137 3.00 -8.62 -3.24
CA ASN A 137 2.59 -10.02 -3.26
C ASN A 137 3.72 -10.98 -3.70
N ASN A 138 3.56 -12.26 -3.33
CA ASN A 138 4.45 -13.39 -3.63
C ASN A 138 5.78 -13.36 -2.88
N ILE A 139 5.81 -12.80 -1.67
CA ILE A 139 7.02 -12.70 -0.84
C ILE A 139 6.95 -13.46 0.48
N SER A 140 5.75 -13.77 0.98
CA SER A 140 5.56 -14.43 2.28
C SER A 140 6.27 -15.78 2.36
N ASP A 141 6.01 -16.69 1.42
CA ASP A 141 6.67 -18.00 1.36
C ASP A 141 8.21 -17.92 1.29
N PRO A 142 8.81 -17.09 0.41
CA PRO A 142 10.24 -16.79 0.46
C PRO A 142 10.74 -16.25 1.81
N ALA A 143 9.99 -15.36 2.47
CA ALA A 143 10.36 -14.78 3.76
C ALA A 143 10.41 -15.85 4.85
N ILE A 144 9.37 -16.70 4.96
CA ILE A 144 9.36 -17.87 5.87
C ILE A 144 10.60 -18.73 5.63
N SER A 145 10.83 -19.10 4.36
CA SER A 145 11.96 -19.96 3.98
C SER A 145 13.33 -19.37 4.29
N TYR A 146 13.43 -18.03 4.38
CA TYR A 146 14.65 -17.33 4.72
C TYR A 146 14.87 -17.28 6.24
N PHE A 147 13.86 -16.84 6.99
CA PHE A 147 13.96 -16.67 8.44
C PHE A 147 13.98 -18.01 9.20
N ASP A 148 13.25 -19.03 8.75
CA ASP A 148 13.25 -20.36 9.38
C ASP A 148 14.60 -21.09 9.29
N LYS A 149 15.52 -20.61 8.44
CA LYS A 149 16.91 -21.09 8.43
C LYS A 149 17.75 -20.51 9.57
N ILE A 150 17.31 -19.39 10.14
CA ILE A 150 17.94 -18.73 11.27
C ILE A 150 17.33 -19.29 12.55
N GLU A 151 16.02 -19.15 12.71
CA GLU A 151 15.23 -19.69 13.82
C GLU A 151 13.80 -19.96 13.32
N LYS A 152 13.22 -21.09 13.73
CA LYS A 152 11.85 -21.44 13.28
C LYS A 152 10.81 -20.54 13.92
N GLY A 153 9.80 -20.16 13.15
CA GLY A 153 8.61 -19.47 13.65
C GLY A 153 8.31 -18.15 12.97
N SER A 154 8.76 -17.96 11.73
CA SER A 154 8.42 -16.77 10.95
C SER A 154 6.91 -16.65 10.75
N SER A 155 6.37 -15.46 11.01
CA SER A 155 4.98 -15.05 10.77
C SER A 155 4.66 -14.78 9.29
N ALA A 156 5.65 -14.93 8.41
CA ALA A 156 5.59 -14.70 6.98
C ALA A 156 5.55 -13.22 6.54
N THR A 157 5.52 -12.27 7.46
CA THR A 157 5.56 -10.84 7.13
C THR A 157 7.01 -10.34 7.01
N LEU A 158 7.19 -9.21 6.33
CA LEU A 158 8.49 -8.55 6.22
C LEU A 158 8.89 -7.90 7.56
N VAL A 159 10.18 -7.98 7.90
CA VAL A 159 10.74 -7.26 9.05
C VAL A 159 10.80 -5.78 8.73
N ASN A 160 10.31 -4.95 9.64
CA ASN A 160 10.37 -3.49 9.49
C ASN A 160 11.54 -2.93 10.31
N ILE A 161 12.56 -2.42 9.63
CA ILE A 161 13.69 -1.67 10.20
C ILE A 161 13.55 -0.23 9.70
N PHE A 162 12.74 0.56 10.39
CA PHE A 162 12.27 1.87 9.91
C PHE A 162 13.36 2.92 9.63
N PRO A 163 14.54 2.91 10.31
CA PRO A 163 15.65 3.78 9.93
C PRO A 163 16.25 3.52 8.55
N LEU A 164 15.97 2.38 7.91
CA LEU A 164 16.57 2.05 6.62
C LEU A 164 15.88 2.78 5.47
N ASN A 165 16.68 3.47 4.66
CA ASN A 165 16.24 4.01 3.37
C ASN A 165 16.28 2.94 2.25
N ALA A 166 15.85 3.30 1.04
CA ALA A 166 15.85 2.41 -0.12
C ALA A 166 17.18 1.70 -0.39
N HIS A 167 18.31 2.41 -0.28
CA HIS A 167 19.63 1.85 -0.55
C HIS A 167 20.01 0.81 0.49
N GLN A 168 19.73 1.09 1.76
CA GLN A 168 20.02 0.15 2.84
C GLN A 168 19.08 -1.05 2.81
N CYS A 169 17.80 -0.87 2.50
CA CYS A 169 16.85 -1.98 2.35
C CYS A 169 17.31 -2.96 1.26
N LEU A 170 17.91 -2.49 0.15
CA LEU A 170 18.45 -3.37 -0.90
C LEU A 170 19.51 -4.35 -0.39
N GLU A 171 20.22 -4.01 0.68
CA GLU A 171 21.29 -4.83 1.25
C GLU A 171 20.82 -5.75 2.40
N ASN A 172 19.56 -5.61 2.82
CA ASN A 172 18.98 -6.36 3.93
C ASN A 172 17.78 -7.20 3.43
N PRO A 173 18.01 -8.46 3.02
CA PRO A 173 16.94 -9.34 2.55
C PRO A 173 15.76 -9.41 3.52
N PHE A 174 14.55 -9.31 2.95
CA PHE A 174 13.28 -9.41 3.69
C PHE A 174 13.07 -8.34 4.78
N CYS A 175 13.85 -7.27 4.73
CA CYS A 175 13.73 -6.13 5.63
C CYS A 175 13.35 -4.87 4.83
N VAL A 176 12.33 -4.15 5.29
CA VAL A 176 11.89 -2.87 4.71
C VAL A 176 11.95 -1.77 5.78
N GLY A 177 11.90 -0.51 5.36
CA GLY A 177 11.97 0.64 6.28
C GLY A 177 11.21 1.84 5.74
N ASP A 178 11.49 3.03 6.28
CA ASP A 178 11.03 4.29 5.69
C ASP A 178 11.88 4.60 4.45
N VAL A 179 11.52 3.97 3.33
CA VAL A 179 12.32 3.90 2.10
C VAL A 179 12.68 5.28 1.54
N TYR A 180 11.80 6.27 1.72
CA TYR A 180 11.96 7.65 1.27
C TYR A 180 11.60 8.64 2.38
N PRO A 181 12.52 8.93 3.32
CA PRO A 181 12.19 9.73 4.50
C PRO A 181 11.83 11.18 4.18
N ASP A 182 12.25 11.72 3.04
CA ASP A 182 11.95 13.10 2.63
C ASP A 182 10.64 13.22 1.82
N LYS A 183 9.85 12.15 1.74
CA LYS A 183 8.56 12.09 1.03
C LYS A 183 7.46 11.60 1.97
N THR A 184 6.21 11.68 1.50
CA THR A 184 5.04 11.06 2.14
C THR A 184 5.34 9.60 2.49
N PHE A 185 4.95 9.18 3.69
CA PHE A 185 5.23 7.84 4.17
C PHE A 185 4.53 6.78 3.32
N VAL A 186 5.22 5.67 3.05
CA VAL A 186 4.68 4.55 2.29
C VAL A 186 4.64 3.33 3.18
N HIS A 187 3.42 2.83 3.44
CA HIS A 187 3.19 1.58 4.14
C HIS A 187 3.47 0.42 3.16
N ILE A 188 4.57 -0.29 3.38
CA ILE A 188 4.92 -1.48 2.59
C ILE A 188 4.31 -2.68 3.30
N LEU A 189 3.38 -3.36 2.65
CA LEU A 189 2.64 -4.49 3.19
C LEU A 189 2.75 -5.68 2.24
N ASP A 190 3.24 -6.82 2.72
CA ASP A 190 3.13 -8.08 2.00
C ASP A 190 1.69 -8.63 2.03
N GLU A 191 1.44 -9.70 1.26
CA GLU A 191 0.11 -10.31 1.15
C GLU A 191 -0.44 -10.80 2.49
N THR A 192 0.41 -11.20 3.44
CA THR A 192 0.01 -11.66 4.76
C THR A 192 -0.33 -10.48 5.66
N ALA A 193 0.52 -9.45 5.67
CA ALA A 193 0.34 -8.22 6.42
C ALA A 193 -0.94 -7.48 6.02
N LEU A 194 -1.17 -7.29 4.71
CA LEU A 194 -2.37 -6.60 4.23
C LEU A 194 -3.65 -7.34 4.66
N LYS A 195 -3.68 -8.67 4.45
CA LYS A 195 -4.83 -9.50 4.84
C LYS A 195 -5.10 -9.40 6.33
N LEU A 196 -4.06 -9.47 7.16
CA LEU A 196 -4.18 -9.33 8.61
C LEU A 196 -4.81 -7.98 8.98
N LEU A 197 -4.26 -6.88 8.46
CA LEU A 197 -4.75 -5.54 8.79
C LEU A 197 -6.20 -5.32 8.34
N LEU A 198 -6.57 -5.73 7.13
CA LEU A 198 -7.95 -5.55 6.64
C LEU A 198 -8.95 -6.49 7.31
N THR A 199 -8.50 -7.61 7.88
CA THR A 199 -9.35 -8.52 8.67
C THR A 199 -9.63 -7.95 10.06
N GLU A 200 -8.58 -7.47 10.74
CA GLU A 200 -8.67 -7.02 12.14
C GLU A 200 -9.10 -5.55 12.27
N LEU A 201 -8.81 -4.72 11.26
CA LEU A 201 -9.19 -3.31 11.17
C LEU A 201 -10.18 -3.10 10.02
N ASN A 202 -11.27 -3.86 10.06
CA ASN A 202 -12.27 -3.96 8.99
C ASN A 202 -13.22 -2.75 8.87
N THR A 203 -12.80 -1.57 9.33
CA THR A 203 -13.49 -0.31 9.08
C THR A 203 -12.51 0.73 8.56
N ALA A 204 -12.99 1.64 7.73
CA ALA A 204 -12.18 2.76 7.22
C ALA A 204 -11.47 3.52 8.34
N THR A 205 -12.21 3.87 9.38
CA THR A 205 -11.70 4.62 10.53
C THR A 205 -10.60 3.87 11.27
N ASP A 206 -10.76 2.55 11.49
CA ASP A 206 -9.76 1.76 12.24
C ASP A 206 -8.47 1.57 11.43
N PHE A 207 -8.59 1.29 10.13
CA PHE A 207 -7.44 1.15 9.25
C PHE A 207 -6.70 2.49 9.08
N ILE A 208 -7.42 3.60 8.82
CA ILE A 208 -6.83 4.94 8.73
C ILE A 208 -6.15 5.32 10.06
N GLY A 209 -6.78 5.02 11.20
CA GLY A 209 -6.19 5.25 12.52
C GLY A 209 -4.86 4.53 12.69
N TYR A 210 -4.79 3.26 12.26
CA TYR A 210 -3.55 2.47 12.29
C TYR A 210 -2.46 3.06 11.38
N LEU A 211 -2.81 3.45 10.15
CA LEU A 211 -1.85 4.06 9.23
C LEU A 211 -1.25 5.35 9.83
N ASN A 212 -2.10 6.25 10.32
CA ASN A 212 -1.69 7.48 10.99
C ASN A 212 -0.74 7.23 12.17
N GLU A 213 -1.13 6.31 13.05
CA GLU A 213 -0.36 6.02 14.26
C GLU A 213 0.99 5.36 13.93
N LYS A 214 1.02 4.42 12.98
CA LYS A 214 2.25 3.79 12.49
C LYS A 214 3.18 4.83 11.86
N GLU A 215 2.66 5.69 10.99
CA GLU A 215 3.45 6.78 10.41
C GLU A 215 4.03 7.67 11.53
N ARG A 216 3.20 8.11 12.47
CA ARG A 216 3.64 8.98 13.56
C ARG A 216 4.82 8.39 14.33
N VAL A 217 4.71 7.18 14.88
CA VAL A 217 5.77 6.57 15.71
C VAL A 217 7.05 6.29 14.91
N VAL A 218 6.92 6.01 13.61
CA VAL A 218 8.06 5.81 12.72
C VAL A 218 8.78 7.13 12.42
N ARG A 219 8.00 8.18 12.08
CA ARG A 219 8.53 9.51 11.73
C ARG A 219 9.07 10.27 12.93
N GLU A 220 8.47 10.09 14.11
CA GLU A 220 8.98 10.59 15.38
C GLU A 220 10.18 9.76 15.91
N ARG A 221 10.56 8.67 15.22
CA ARG A 221 11.67 7.77 15.57
C ARG A 221 11.51 7.07 16.93
N THR A 222 10.28 6.90 17.40
CA THR A 222 10.00 6.16 18.65
C THR A 222 9.90 4.66 18.39
N LEU A 223 9.40 4.26 17.21
CA LEU A 223 9.42 2.87 16.74
C LEU A 223 10.53 2.70 15.70
N LEU A 224 11.60 2.00 16.07
CA LEU A 224 12.76 1.77 15.19
C LEU A 224 12.68 0.44 14.44
N VAL A 225 12.16 -0.61 15.10
CA VAL A 225 12.10 -1.97 14.54
C VAL A 225 10.80 -2.63 14.95
N SER A 226 10.21 -3.41 14.04
CA SER A 226 9.15 -4.39 14.30
C SER A 226 9.51 -5.68 13.57
N ALA A 227 9.43 -6.84 14.24
CA ALA A 227 9.80 -8.11 13.61
C ALA A 227 8.81 -8.53 12.52
N GLY A 228 7.60 -7.99 12.55
CA GLY A 228 6.58 -8.15 11.52
C GLY A 228 5.44 -7.15 11.69
N GLU A 229 4.48 -7.17 10.77
CA GLU A 229 3.30 -6.29 10.84
C GLU A 229 2.37 -6.68 12.01
N GLU A 230 2.28 -7.98 12.30
CA GLU A 230 1.48 -8.52 13.40
C GLU A 230 1.90 -8.02 14.78
N GLU A 231 3.20 -7.78 14.99
CA GLU A 231 3.69 -7.19 16.25
C GLU A 231 3.28 -5.72 16.36
N THR A 232 3.38 -4.96 15.26
CA THR A 232 2.95 -3.56 15.23
C THR A 232 1.45 -3.44 15.46
N LEU A 233 0.65 -4.30 14.82
CA LEU A 233 -0.80 -4.37 15.02
C LEU A 233 -1.15 -4.75 16.47
N ALA A 234 -0.49 -5.76 17.03
CA ALA A 234 -0.72 -6.16 18.42
C ALA A 234 -0.44 -5.01 19.40
N ALA A 235 0.66 -4.28 19.21
CA ALA A 235 0.97 -3.09 20.01
C ALA A 235 -0.12 -2.02 19.88
N TYR A 236 -0.59 -1.72 18.66
CA TYR A 236 -1.67 -0.76 18.42
C TYR A 236 -2.97 -1.14 19.13
N ILE A 237 -3.40 -2.41 19.04
CA ILE A 237 -4.64 -2.90 19.67
C ILE A 237 -4.49 -2.90 21.19
N MET A 238 -3.38 -3.42 21.73
CA MET A 238 -3.15 -3.50 23.17
C MET A 238 -2.98 -2.12 23.81
N GLY A 239 -2.48 -1.15 23.05
CA GLY A 239 -2.31 0.25 23.48
C GLY A 239 -3.52 1.15 23.22
N ASP A 240 -4.71 0.59 22.97
CA ASP A 240 -5.94 1.34 22.69
C ASP A 240 -5.74 2.38 21.58
N LYS A 241 -5.37 1.88 20.39
CA LYS A 241 -5.06 2.68 19.19
C LYS A 241 -3.79 3.55 19.30
N THR A 242 -2.89 3.19 20.20
CA THR A 242 -1.57 3.82 20.35
C THR A 242 -0.48 2.76 20.31
N ILE A 243 0.52 2.91 19.44
CA ILE A 243 1.65 1.95 19.36
C ILE A 243 2.67 2.28 20.44
N ILE A 244 3.09 3.55 20.54
CA ILE A 244 4.00 4.06 21.57
C ILE A 244 3.50 5.43 22.03
N SER A 245 3.18 5.55 23.32
CA SER A 245 2.78 6.83 23.92
C SER A 245 3.86 7.89 23.81
N LYS A 246 3.47 9.16 23.69
CA LYS A 246 4.38 10.32 23.69
C LYS A 246 5.03 10.56 25.05
#